data_AF-A0A6S7JQX2-F1
#
_entry.id   AF-A0A6S7JQX2-F1
#
_cell.length_a   1.000
_cell.length_b   1.000
_cell.length_c   1.000
_cell.angle_alpha   90.00
_cell.angle_beta   90.00
_cell.angle_gamma   90.00
#
_symmetry.space_group_name_H-M   'P 1'
#
loop_
_entity.id
_entity.type
_entity.pdbx_description
1 polymer ?
#
loop_
_entity_poly.entity_id
_entity_poly.type
_entity_poly.pdbx_seq_one_letter_code
_entity_poly.pdbx_strand_id
1 'polypeptide(L)'
;MQITIDKAKVDIDKLKQENESLYSVIEKISPQRKFEDKGKCITEVGKWQQERKLKTLETRVEQALWFSESFGLKLDTVKLVDHLGKPYFLSFGEKGRKSYKDLPTEEQQKIQETLHIMDKFCISDASYHELSCCPGGDELPRSYLIKQCKQDLNKLVHIERTPGEANGAALNFQDELRVVIEGM
;
A
#
# COMPACT_ATOMS: atom_id res chain seq x y z
N MET A 1 -35.90 -49.67 -41.07
CA MET A 1 -34.57 -49.15 -40.65
C MET A 1 -34.09 -47.99 -41.51
N GLN A 2 -34.20 -48.03 -42.84
CA GLN A 2 -33.69 -46.97 -43.73
C GLN A 2 -34.29 -45.57 -43.46
N ILE A 3 -35.62 -45.49 -43.28
CA ILE A 3 -36.35 -44.22 -43.04
C ILE A 3 -35.88 -43.51 -41.75
N THR A 4 -35.54 -44.28 -40.72
CA THR A 4 -35.08 -43.74 -39.43
C THR A 4 -33.66 -43.17 -39.54
N ILE A 5 -32.81 -43.78 -40.36
CA ILE A 5 -31.44 -43.32 -40.64
C ILE A 5 -31.47 -42.02 -41.45
N ASP A 6 -32.36 -41.93 -42.44
CA ASP A 6 -32.47 -40.74 -43.28
C ASP A 6 -33.03 -39.54 -42.50
N LYS A 7 -33.98 -39.78 -41.57
CA LYS A 7 -34.47 -38.75 -40.64
C LYS A 7 -33.38 -38.26 -39.69
N ALA A 8 -32.58 -39.18 -39.14
CA ALA A 8 -31.46 -38.83 -38.26
C ALA A 8 -30.37 -38.01 -38.99
N LYS A 9 -30.14 -38.25 -40.29
CA LYS A 9 -29.20 -37.45 -41.09
C LYS A 9 -29.70 -36.02 -41.29
N VAL A 10 -30.98 -35.84 -41.59
CA VAL A 10 -31.61 -34.51 -41.72
C VAL A 10 -31.51 -33.75 -40.39
N ASP A 11 -31.75 -34.42 -39.27
CA ASP A 11 -31.62 -33.79 -37.94
C ASP A 11 -30.16 -33.40 -37.62
N ILE A 12 -29.18 -34.22 -38.00
CA ILE A 12 -27.75 -33.89 -37.85
C ILE A 12 -27.37 -32.68 -38.71
N ASP A 13 -27.83 -32.61 -39.94
CA ASP A 13 -27.51 -31.48 -40.84
C ASP A 13 -28.16 -30.18 -40.35
N LYS A 14 -29.38 -30.27 -39.81
CA LYS A 14 -30.05 -29.13 -39.16
C LYS A 14 -29.29 -28.66 -37.91
N LEU A 15 -28.87 -29.59 -37.05
CA LEU A 15 -28.08 -29.26 -35.86
C LEU A 15 -26.71 -28.67 -36.20
N LYS A 16 -26.08 -29.11 -37.30
CA LYS A 16 -24.84 -28.50 -37.81
C LYS A 16 -25.07 -27.05 -38.23
N GLN A 17 -26.14 -26.78 -38.97
CA GLN A 17 -26.48 -25.44 -39.43
C GLN A 17 -26.83 -24.50 -38.26
N GLU A 18 -27.55 -25.01 -37.26
CA GLU A 18 -27.84 -24.27 -36.02
C GLU A 18 -26.56 -23.99 -35.23
N ASN A 19 -25.65 -24.96 -35.10
CA ASN A 19 -24.36 -24.76 -34.44
C ASN A 19 -23.49 -23.73 -35.17
N GLU A 20 -23.41 -23.75 -36.50
CA GLU A 20 -22.69 -22.73 -37.27
C GLU A 20 -23.27 -21.33 -37.04
N SER A 21 -24.60 -21.23 -36.98
CA SER A 21 -25.29 -19.98 -36.68
C SER A 21 -24.98 -19.49 -35.26
N LEU A 22 -24.94 -20.40 -34.28
CA LEU A 22 -24.58 -20.10 -32.90
C LEU A 22 -23.11 -19.66 -32.78
N TYR A 23 -22.17 -20.30 -33.47
CA TYR A 23 -20.77 -19.87 -33.50
C TYR A 23 -20.62 -18.47 -34.11
N SER A 24 -21.32 -18.16 -35.20
CA SER A 24 -21.34 -16.80 -35.78
C SER A 24 -21.89 -15.76 -34.81
N VAL A 25 -22.92 -16.11 -34.05
CA VAL A 25 -23.49 -15.23 -33.02
C VAL A 25 -22.52 -15.05 -31.85
N ILE A 26 -21.85 -16.11 -31.39
CA ILE A 26 -20.80 -16.02 -30.36
C ILE A 26 -19.66 -15.13 -30.83
N GLU A 27 -19.24 -15.22 -32.10
CA GLU A 27 -18.19 -14.38 -32.66
C GLU A 27 -18.61 -12.89 -32.76
N LYS A 28 -19.90 -12.64 -33.05
CA LYS A 28 -20.48 -11.27 -33.09
C LYS A 28 -20.74 -10.68 -31.70
N ILE A 29 -21.08 -11.50 -30.70
CA ILE A 29 -21.36 -11.08 -29.31
C ILE A 29 -20.09 -11.04 -28.47
N SER A 30 -19.13 -11.91 -28.77
CA SER A 30 -17.75 -11.87 -28.28
C SER A 30 -16.85 -11.35 -29.40
N PRO A 31 -16.95 -10.07 -29.83
CA PRO A 31 -15.73 -9.44 -30.26
C PRO A 31 -14.86 -9.56 -29.02
N GLN A 32 -13.84 -10.41 -29.07
CA GLN A 32 -12.78 -10.43 -28.08
C GLN A 32 -12.37 -8.97 -28.00
N ARG A 33 -12.87 -8.24 -26.99
CA ARG A 33 -12.49 -6.86 -26.74
C ARG A 33 -11.07 -7.02 -26.29
N LYS A 34 -10.17 -7.10 -27.27
CA LYS A 34 -8.76 -6.88 -27.08
C LYS A 34 -8.74 -5.43 -26.65
N PHE A 35 -8.77 -5.23 -25.34
CA PHE A 35 -8.30 -4.01 -24.73
C PHE A 35 -6.82 -3.97 -25.03
N GLU A 36 -6.47 -3.60 -26.27
CA GLU A 36 -5.10 -3.33 -26.65
C GLU A 36 -4.72 -2.10 -25.83
N ASP A 37 -3.91 -2.32 -24.80
CA ASP A 37 -3.39 -1.24 -23.98
C ASP A 37 -2.39 -0.48 -24.85
N LYS A 38 -2.83 0.65 -25.41
CA LYS A 38 -2.00 1.55 -26.24
C LYS A 38 -1.09 2.44 -25.39
N GLY A 39 -1.07 2.23 -24.07
CA GLY A 39 -0.22 2.96 -23.14
C GLY A 39 1.22 2.43 -23.13
N LYS A 40 2.17 3.30 -22.80
CA LYS A 40 3.55 2.91 -22.51
C LYS A 40 3.61 1.89 -21.37
N CYS A 41 4.45 0.86 -21.49
CA CYS A 41 4.65 -0.11 -20.43
C CYS A 41 5.24 0.53 -19.16
N ILE A 42 5.06 -0.12 -18.00
CA ILE A 42 5.59 0.41 -16.74
C ILE A 42 7.12 0.56 -16.78
N THR A 43 7.81 -0.30 -17.52
CA THR A 43 9.27 -0.24 -17.76
C THR A 43 9.71 0.91 -18.67
N GLU A 44 8.79 1.50 -19.43
CA GLU A 44 9.07 2.56 -20.42
C GLU A 44 8.82 3.97 -19.88
N VAL A 45 8.38 4.09 -18.63
CA VAL A 45 8.06 5.36 -17.98
C VAL A 45 8.99 5.60 -16.77
N GLY A 46 9.28 6.87 -16.48
CA GLY A 46 10.16 7.23 -15.36
C GLY A 46 9.56 6.87 -13.99
N LYS A 47 10.40 6.70 -12.95
CA LYS A 47 10.00 6.22 -11.61
C LYS A 47 8.73 6.90 -11.06
N TRP A 48 8.65 8.23 -11.14
CA TRP A 48 7.48 8.98 -10.67
C TRP A 48 6.18 8.66 -11.45
N GLN A 49 6.30 8.41 -12.75
CA GLN A 49 5.18 7.98 -13.59
C GLN A 49 4.79 6.53 -13.31
N GLN A 50 5.74 5.66 -12.94
CA GLN A 50 5.45 4.29 -12.48
C GLN A 50 4.61 4.31 -11.21
N GLU A 51 5.00 5.11 -10.21
CA GLU A 51 4.23 5.25 -8.96
C GLU A 51 2.82 5.77 -9.21
N ARG A 52 2.66 6.79 -10.06
CA ARG A 52 1.33 7.30 -10.45
C ARG A 52 0.48 6.25 -11.18
N LYS A 53 1.07 5.46 -12.07
CA LYS A 53 0.37 4.37 -12.75
C LYS A 53 -0.07 3.29 -11.77
N LEU A 54 0.80 2.89 -10.85
CA LEU A 54 0.48 1.90 -9.81
C LEU A 54 -0.63 2.40 -8.88
N LYS A 55 -0.58 3.66 -8.46
CA LYS A 55 -1.63 4.26 -7.62
C LYS A 55 -2.98 4.36 -8.35
N THR A 56 -2.96 4.70 -9.65
CA THR A 56 -4.18 4.71 -10.47
C THR A 56 -4.76 3.31 -10.63
N LEU A 57 -3.90 2.31 -10.78
CA LEU A 57 -4.30 0.90 -10.83
C LEU A 57 -4.89 0.46 -9.50
N GLU A 58 -4.26 0.80 -8.38
CA GLU A 58 -4.73 0.54 -7.00
C GLU A 58 -6.15 1.09 -6.80
N THR A 59 -6.40 2.36 -7.14
CA THR A 59 -7.74 2.97 -7.02
C THR A 59 -8.78 2.31 -7.94
N ARG A 60 -8.40 1.89 -9.14
CA ARG A 60 -9.33 1.17 -10.05
C ARG A 60 -9.64 -0.24 -9.57
N VAL A 61 -8.64 -0.90 -8.98
CA VAL A 61 -8.83 -2.18 -8.31
C VAL A 61 -9.77 -1.96 -7.13
N GLU A 62 -9.56 -0.98 -6.25
CA GLU A 62 -10.49 -0.63 -5.16
C GLU A 62 -11.94 -0.41 -5.65
N GLN A 63 -12.13 0.28 -6.78
CA GLN A 63 -13.46 0.45 -7.38
C GLN A 63 -14.05 -0.87 -7.90
N ALA A 64 -13.25 -1.73 -8.52
CA ALA A 64 -13.68 -3.07 -8.93
C ALA A 64 -13.90 -3.99 -7.72
N LEU A 65 -13.27 -3.71 -6.57
CA LEU A 65 -13.44 -4.47 -5.34
C LEU A 65 -14.73 -4.17 -4.61
N TRP A 66 -15.27 -2.97 -4.77
CA TRP A 66 -16.63 -2.66 -4.32
C TRP A 66 -17.65 -3.63 -4.90
N PHE A 67 -17.41 -4.13 -6.13
CA PHE A 67 -18.20 -5.22 -6.72
C PHE A 67 -17.89 -6.59 -6.10
N SER A 68 -16.67 -6.89 -5.68
CA SER A 68 -16.38 -8.16 -4.97
C SER A 68 -16.97 -8.22 -3.55
N GLU A 69 -17.16 -7.06 -2.90
CA GLU A 69 -17.85 -6.98 -1.61
C GLU A 69 -19.32 -7.43 -1.72
N SER A 70 -19.98 -7.25 -2.87
CA SER A 70 -21.34 -7.78 -3.08
C SER A 70 -21.39 -9.32 -3.09
N PHE A 71 -20.25 -9.98 -3.31
CA PHE A 71 -20.11 -11.43 -3.20
C PHE A 71 -19.53 -11.86 -1.83
N GLY A 72 -19.35 -10.94 -0.89
CA GLY A 72 -18.82 -11.20 0.45
C GLY A 72 -17.31 -11.52 0.48
N LEU A 73 -16.59 -11.25 -0.62
CA LEU A 73 -15.15 -11.49 -0.72
C LEU A 73 -14.39 -10.20 -0.39
N LYS A 74 -13.42 -10.30 0.51
CA LYS A 74 -12.47 -9.21 0.80
C LYS A 74 -11.14 -9.50 0.11
N LEU A 75 -10.56 -8.49 -0.52
CA LEU A 75 -9.26 -8.62 -1.16
C LEU A 75 -8.14 -8.52 -0.13
N ASP A 76 -7.25 -9.51 -0.12
CA ASP A 76 -6.08 -9.52 0.75
C ASP A 76 -4.81 -9.04 0.00
N THR A 77 -4.43 -9.76 -1.07
CA THR A 77 -3.26 -9.43 -1.89
C THR A 77 -3.51 -9.71 -3.37
N VAL A 78 -3.08 -8.81 -4.24
CA VAL A 78 -3.03 -9.01 -5.70
C VAL A 78 -1.59 -9.20 -6.13
N LYS A 79 -1.32 -10.30 -6.83
CA LYS A 79 -0.03 -10.58 -7.46
C LYS A 79 -0.14 -10.30 -8.96
N LEU A 80 0.59 -9.31 -9.44
CA LEU A 80 0.74 -8.95 -10.85
C LEU A 80 2.10 -9.45 -11.32
N VAL A 81 2.20 -9.86 -12.58
CA VAL A 81 3.48 -10.24 -13.20
C VAL A 81 3.65 -9.39 -14.44
N ASP A 82 4.82 -8.77 -14.56
CA ASP A 82 5.16 -7.95 -15.72
C ASP A 82 5.59 -8.82 -16.92
N HIS A 83 5.67 -8.23 -18.11
CA HIS A 83 6.09 -8.91 -19.35
C HIS A 83 7.50 -9.53 -19.26
N LEU A 84 8.34 -9.06 -18.33
CA LEU A 84 9.66 -9.63 -18.01
C LEU A 84 9.61 -10.73 -16.93
N GLY A 85 8.43 -11.14 -16.48
CA GLY A 85 8.26 -12.18 -15.45
C GLY A 85 8.47 -11.69 -14.01
N LYS A 86 8.71 -10.39 -13.80
CA LYS A 86 8.89 -9.82 -12.46
C LYS A 86 7.55 -9.73 -11.71
N PRO A 87 7.42 -10.31 -10.51
CA PRO A 87 6.21 -10.21 -9.72
C PRO A 87 6.14 -8.86 -8.99
N TYR A 88 4.93 -8.29 -8.95
CA TYR A 88 4.55 -7.10 -8.19
C TYR A 88 3.39 -7.45 -7.28
N PHE A 89 3.48 -7.08 -6.01
CA PHE A 89 2.45 -7.37 -5.02
C PHE A 89 1.76 -6.07 -4.62
N LEU A 90 0.43 -6.06 -4.69
CA LEU A 90 -0.43 -5.01 -4.14
C LEU A 90 -1.14 -5.60 -2.93
N SER A 91 -0.72 -5.21 -1.73
CA SER A 91 -1.36 -5.60 -0.47
C SER A 91 -2.44 -4.58 -0.09
N PHE A 92 -3.67 -5.09 0.07
CA PHE A 92 -4.88 -4.30 0.37
C PHE A 92 -5.46 -4.58 1.75
N GLY A 93 -4.89 -5.55 2.49
CA GLY A 93 -5.13 -5.67 3.93
C GLY A 93 -4.86 -4.33 4.61
N GLU A 94 -5.67 -3.99 5.64
CA GLU A 94 -5.63 -2.72 6.35
C GLU A 94 -4.19 -2.30 6.63
N LYS A 95 -3.64 -1.42 5.77
CA LYS A 95 -2.42 -0.68 6.06
C LYS A 95 -2.77 0.40 7.07
N GLY A 96 -3.25 -0.01 8.24
CA GLY A 96 -3.07 0.80 9.43
C GLY A 96 -1.58 1.06 9.51
N ARG A 97 -1.17 2.32 9.37
CA ARG A 97 0.22 2.71 9.68
C ARG A 97 0.47 2.17 11.08
N LYS A 98 1.30 1.11 11.19
CA LYS A 98 1.61 0.51 12.49
C LYS A 98 2.10 1.63 13.39
N SER A 99 1.48 1.81 14.55
CA SER A 99 1.99 2.76 15.52
C SER A 99 3.33 2.26 16.04
N TYR A 100 4.22 3.17 16.41
CA TYR A 100 5.47 2.82 17.10
C TYR A 100 5.25 1.85 18.27
N LYS A 101 4.13 2.01 19.00
CA LYS A 101 3.77 1.18 20.16
C LYS A 101 3.37 -0.25 19.82
N ASP A 102 2.92 -0.49 18.59
CA ASP A 102 2.46 -1.81 18.12
C ASP A 102 3.60 -2.63 17.49
N LEU A 103 4.81 -2.06 17.42
CA LEU A 103 5.97 -2.72 16.83
C LEU A 103 6.62 -3.72 17.80
N PRO A 104 7.25 -4.79 17.28
CA PRO A 104 8.10 -5.66 18.08
C PRO A 104 9.22 -4.89 18.77
N THR A 105 9.65 -5.36 19.95
CA THR A 105 10.70 -4.72 20.77
C THR A 105 11.99 -4.46 19.98
N GLU A 106 12.38 -5.39 19.10
CA GLU A 106 13.59 -5.25 18.27
C GLU A 106 13.48 -4.06 17.29
N GLU A 107 12.31 -3.88 16.65
CA GLU A 107 12.09 -2.75 15.74
C GLU A 107 12.00 -1.43 16.50
N GLN A 108 11.37 -1.44 17.69
CA GLN A 108 11.33 -0.27 18.56
C GLN A 108 12.73 0.19 18.97
N GLN A 109 13.63 -0.75 19.27
CA GLN A 109 15.01 -0.46 19.64
C GLN A 109 15.79 0.16 18.47
N LYS A 110 15.67 -0.39 17.25
CA LYS A 110 16.30 0.19 16.04
C LYS A 110 15.85 1.63 15.80
N ILE A 111 14.56 1.91 16.02
CA ILE A 111 13.99 3.25 15.90
C ILE A 111 14.58 4.19 16.96
N GLN A 112 14.71 3.74 18.21
CA GLN A 112 15.33 4.54 19.28
C GLN A 112 16.81 4.82 19.01
N GLU A 113 17.57 3.82 18.56
CA GLU A 113 18.97 3.97 18.18
C GLU A 113 19.13 4.98 17.03
N THR A 114 18.25 4.90 16.03
CA THR A 114 18.25 5.85 14.91
C THR A 114 17.91 7.26 15.38
N LEU A 115 16.90 7.43 16.24
CA LEU A 115 16.56 8.73 16.82
C LEU A 115 17.72 9.31 17.66
N HIS A 116 18.41 8.46 18.43
CA HIS A 116 19.59 8.87 19.20
C HIS A 116 20.71 9.37 18.29
N ILE A 117 20.97 8.69 17.18
CA ILE A 117 21.95 9.13 16.16
C ILE A 117 21.50 10.46 15.56
N MET A 118 20.23 10.60 15.18
CA MET A 118 19.70 11.85 14.63
C MET A 118 19.90 13.03 15.59
N ASP A 119 19.57 12.87 16.86
CA ASP A 119 19.73 13.93 17.86
C ASP A 119 21.21 14.26 18.11
N LYS A 120 22.10 13.25 18.13
CA LYS A 120 23.54 13.44 18.30
C LYS A 120 24.19 14.22 17.15
N PHE A 121 23.68 14.06 15.93
CA PHE A 121 24.17 14.76 14.74
C PHE A 121 23.29 15.93 14.31
N CYS A 122 22.32 16.33 15.12
CA CYS A 122 21.37 17.42 14.83
C CYS A 122 20.65 17.26 13.46
N ILE A 123 20.34 16.02 13.07
CA ILE A 123 19.64 15.73 11.82
C ILE A 123 18.17 16.13 11.98
N SER A 124 17.69 17.03 11.12
CA SER A 124 16.29 17.43 11.15
C SER A 124 15.36 16.30 10.68
N ASP A 125 14.13 16.30 11.19
CA ASP A 125 13.08 15.36 10.74
C ASP A 125 12.88 15.41 9.21
N ALA A 126 13.03 16.61 8.60
CA ALA A 126 12.91 16.80 7.16
C ALA A 126 14.08 16.15 6.40
N SER A 127 15.31 16.37 6.85
CA SER A 127 16.51 15.75 6.27
C SER A 127 16.45 14.23 6.36
N TYR A 128 16.03 13.69 7.51
CA TYR A 128 15.87 12.25 7.67
C TYR A 128 14.77 11.66 6.79
N HIS A 129 13.65 12.39 6.62
CA HIS A 129 12.59 11.97 5.70
C HIS A 129 13.14 11.78 4.28
N GLU A 130 13.89 12.75 3.77
CA GLU A 130 14.52 12.67 2.44
C GLU A 130 15.48 11.48 2.34
N LEU A 131 16.32 11.27 3.37
CA LEU A 131 17.23 10.11 3.42
C LEU A 131 16.47 8.77 3.38
N SER A 132 15.36 8.66 4.12
CA SER A 132 14.51 7.46 4.15
C SER A 132 13.73 7.20 2.85
N CYS A 133 13.68 8.20 1.96
CA CYS A 133 13.05 8.10 0.64
C CYS A 133 14.07 7.85 -0.49
N CYS A 134 15.37 7.92 -0.21
CA CYS A 134 16.40 7.61 -1.19
C CYS A 134 16.44 6.10 -1.50
N PRO A 135 16.91 5.69 -2.69
CA PRO A 135 17.02 4.27 -3.06
C PRO A 135 17.92 3.42 -2.15
N GLY A 136 18.83 4.05 -1.41
CA GLY A 136 19.67 3.40 -0.39
C GLY A 136 19.08 3.44 1.03
N GLY A 137 17.89 4.01 1.19
CA GLY A 137 17.22 4.23 2.47
C GLY A 137 16.10 3.23 2.77
N ASP A 138 15.95 2.17 1.96
CA ASP A 138 14.87 1.18 2.13
C ASP A 138 14.98 0.40 3.44
N GLU A 139 16.19 0.26 3.98
CA GLU A 139 16.45 -0.39 5.28
C GLU A 139 16.27 0.57 6.47
N LEU A 140 16.14 1.88 6.22
CA LEU A 140 15.97 2.85 7.30
C LEU A 140 14.54 2.82 7.83
N PRO A 141 14.35 3.03 9.16
CA PRO A 141 13.05 3.26 9.73
C PRO A 141 12.26 4.36 9.00
N ARG A 142 10.95 4.16 8.88
CA ARG A 142 10.10 5.18 8.27
C ARG A 142 10.05 6.42 9.16
N SER A 143 10.25 7.59 8.54
CA SER A 143 10.24 8.90 9.22
C SER A 143 9.04 9.16 10.15
N TYR A 144 7.84 8.64 9.83
CA TYR A 144 6.68 8.80 10.71
C TYR A 144 6.82 8.02 12.04
N LEU A 145 7.55 6.90 12.06
CA LEU A 145 7.81 6.12 13.27
C LEU A 145 8.81 6.83 14.20
N ILE A 146 9.86 7.42 13.61
CA ILE A 146 10.81 8.26 14.35
C ILE A 146 10.08 9.43 15.01
N LYS A 147 9.20 10.10 14.26
CA LYS A 147 8.41 11.22 14.77
C LYS A 147 7.48 10.80 15.91
N GLN A 148 6.83 9.64 15.81
CA GLN A 148 6.01 9.10 16.90
C GLN A 148 6.84 8.79 18.15
N CYS A 149 7.98 8.11 17.98
CA CYS A 149 8.89 7.80 19.08
C CYS A 149 9.36 9.09 19.80
N LYS A 150 9.77 10.11 19.03
CA LYS A 150 10.15 11.43 19.54
C LYS A 150 9.03 12.13 20.30
N GLN A 151 7.81 12.09 19.77
CA GLN A 151 6.64 12.66 20.45
C GLN A 151 6.31 11.95 21.76
N ASP A 152 6.43 10.61 21.79
CA ASP A 152 6.19 9.84 22.99
C ASP A 152 7.27 10.08 24.06
N LEU A 153 8.54 10.21 23.66
CA LEU A 153 9.62 10.61 24.57
C LEU A 153 9.42 12.03 25.10
N ASN A 154 9.02 12.98 24.25
CA ASN A 154 8.75 14.34 24.69
C ASN A 154 7.59 14.44 25.69
N LYS A 155 6.62 13.52 25.68
CA LYS A 155 5.56 13.49 26.70
C LYS A 155 6.09 13.11 28.09
N LEU A 156 7.23 12.43 28.16
CA LEU A 156 7.84 12.08 29.44
C LEU A 156 8.49 13.28 30.13
N VAL A 157 8.78 14.36 29.37
CA VAL A 157 9.45 15.54 29.89
C VAL A 157 8.53 16.76 29.71
N HIS A 158 7.98 17.27 30.81
CA HIS A 158 7.17 18.48 30.80
C HIS A 158 8.03 19.74 30.65
N ILE A 159 8.45 20.01 29.41
CA ILE A 159 9.14 21.24 29.03
C ILE A 159 8.10 22.25 28.56
N GLU A 160 7.97 23.34 29.30
CA GLU A 160 7.10 24.46 28.95
C GLU A 160 7.92 25.64 28.45
N ARG A 161 7.25 26.62 27.82
CA ARG A 161 7.91 27.89 27.51
C ARG A 161 8.19 28.64 28.81
N THR A 162 9.35 29.28 28.89
CA THR A 162 9.62 30.25 29.95
C THR A 162 8.50 31.29 29.99
N PRO A 163 7.85 31.51 31.14
CA PRO A 163 6.85 32.56 31.27
C PRO A 163 7.46 33.93 30.92
N GLY A 164 6.75 34.72 30.11
CA GLY A 164 7.16 36.08 29.71
C GLY A 164 7.60 36.20 28.25
N GLU A 165 8.27 37.30 27.91
CA GLU A 165 8.70 37.63 26.54
C GLU A 165 10.05 37.00 26.16
N ALA A 166 10.78 36.46 27.14
CA ALA A 166 12.09 35.85 26.90
C ALA A 166 11.95 34.48 26.23
N ASN A 167 12.72 34.27 25.17
CA ASN A 167 12.86 32.96 24.55
C ASN A 167 13.57 31.99 25.50
N GLY A 168 12.97 30.84 25.74
CA GLY A 168 13.53 29.82 26.63
C GLY A 168 12.58 28.65 26.87
N ALA A 169 13.08 27.69 27.63
CA ALA A 169 12.37 26.51 28.07
C ALA A 169 12.46 26.43 29.61
N ALA A 170 11.36 26.11 30.26
CA ALA A 170 11.28 25.96 31.70
C ALA A 170 10.70 24.59 32.04
N LEU A 171 11.18 24.01 33.14
CA LEU A 171 10.59 22.84 33.77
C LEU A 171 9.69 23.33 34.91
N ASN A 172 8.62 22.59 35.20
CA ASN A 172 7.73 22.97 36.29
C ASN A 172 8.45 22.76 37.63
N PHE A 173 8.81 23.87 38.28
CA PHE A 173 9.53 23.84 39.55
C PHE A 173 8.80 23.06 40.65
N GLN A 174 7.46 23.15 40.72
CA GLN A 174 6.70 22.43 41.76
C GLN A 174 6.77 20.91 41.54
N ASP A 175 6.69 20.48 40.29
CA ASP A 175 6.78 19.06 39.95
C ASP A 175 8.20 18.53 40.20
N GLU A 176 9.23 19.28 39.80
CA GLU A 176 10.63 18.91 40.10
C GLU A 176 10.91 18.85 41.60
N LEU A 177 10.40 19.82 42.36
CA LEU A 177 10.55 19.85 43.81
C LEU A 177 9.86 18.65 44.47
N ARG A 178 8.67 18.27 44.00
CA ARG A 178 7.93 17.10 44.51
C ARG A 178 8.70 15.81 44.24
N VAL A 179 9.24 15.62 43.03
CA VAL A 179 10.05 14.45 42.68
C VAL A 179 11.26 14.30 43.61
N VAL A 180 11.92 15.40 43.97
CA VAL A 180 13.08 15.39 44.88
C VAL A 180 12.67 15.08 46.33
N ILE A 181 11.53 15.63 46.80
CA ILE A 181 11.05 15.43 48.17
C ILE A 181 10.48 14.02 48.38
N GLU A 182 9.71 13.49 47.42
CA GLU A 182 9.09 12.16 47.50
C GLU A 182 10.05 11.01 47.13
N GLY A 183 11.15 11.33 46.45
CA GLY A 183 12.25 10.40 46.15
C GLY A 183 13.29 10.24 47.27
N MET A 184 13.11 10.95 48.39
CA MET A 184 13.84 10.77 49.67
C MET A 184 13.05 9.88 50.64
#